data_AF-A0A1V2IA59-F1
#
_entry.id   AF-A0A1V2IA59-F1
#
_cell.length_a   1.000
_cell.length_b   1.000
_cell.length_c   1.000
_cell.angle_alpha   90.00
_cell.angle_beta   90.00
_cell.angle_gamma   90.00
#
_symmetry.space_group_name_H-M   'P 1'
#
loop_
_entity.id
_entity.type
_entity.pdbx_description
1 polymer ?
#
loop_
_entity_poly.entity_id
_entity_poly.type
_entity_poly.pdbx_seq_one_letter_code
_entity_poly.pdbx_strand_id
1 'polypeptide(L)'
;MTVTKTKTKTWTVDVQLIEDEGSTRAEARLYEDGAMQLGKLGAGEEICAVGLARCHPHDADMPTIGDEVAASRALADLAHQLLDTAARNIESRTGEHATVRL
;
A
#
# COMPACT_ATOMS: atom_id res chain seq x y z
N MET A 1 -9.08 19.72 34.12
CA MET A 1 -8.06 18.83 33.50
C MET A 1 -8.75 18.00 32.44
N THR A 2 -8.53 18.30 31.17
CA THR A 2 -9.05 17.50 30.05
C THR A 2 -8.10 16.32 29.82
N VAL A 3 -8.57 15.10 30.04
CA VAL A 3 -7.81 13.89 29.71
C VAL A 3 -7.83 13.73 28.19
N THR A 4 -6.67 13.80 27.55
CA THR A 4 -6.52 13.47 26.12
C THR A 4 -6.75 11.97 25.93
N LYS A 5 -7.82 11.61 25.21
CA LYS A 5 -8.15 10.20 24.93
C LYS A 5 -7.32 9.71 23.74
N THR A 6 -6.22 9.01 24.00
CA THR A 6 -5.47 8.31 22.94
C THR A 6 -6.32 7.18 22.37
N LYS A 7 -6.41 7.08 21.04
CA LYS A 7 -7.01 5.95 20.34
C LYS A 7 -5.97 5.30 19.45
N THR A 8 -5.76 3.99 19.62
CA THR A 8 -4.90 3.18 18.77
C THR A 8 -5.75 2.47 17.71
N LYS A 9 -5.22 2.35 16.49
CA LYS A 9 -5.80 1.58 15.40
C LYS A 9 -4.70 0.73 14.78
N THR A 10 -5.05 -0.47 14.36
CA THR A 10 -4.14 -1.39 13.65
C THR A 10 -4.73 -1.66 12.27
N TRP A 11 -3.89 -1.54 11.24
CA TRP A 11 -4.21 -1.95 9.88
C TRP A 11 -3.26 -3.08 9.47
N THR A 12 -3.76 -4.00 8.66
CA THR A 12 -3.00 -5.13 8.13
C THR A 12 -2.87 -4.98 6.62
N VAL A 13 -1.67 -5.20 6.11
CA VAL A 13 -1.39 -5.30 4.68
C VAL A 13 -0.93 -6.73 4.39
N ASP A 14 -1.64 -7.40 3.48
CA ASP A 14 -1.18 -8.68 2.95
C ASP A 14 -0.23 -8.42 1.78
N VAL A 15 0.94 -9.03 1.84
CA VAL A 15 1.93 -8.99 0.76
C VAL A 15 2.12 -10.40 0.23
N GLN A 16 1.64 -10.65 -0.99
CA GLN A 16 1.83 -11.92 -1.67
C GLN A 16 2.99 -11.83 -2.66
N LEU A 17 3.93 -12.77 -2.59
CA LEU A 17 5.07 -12.87 -3.49
C LEU A 17 4.86 -14.01 -4.49
N ILE A 18 5.16 -13.73 -5.75
CA ILE A 18 5.03 -14.65 -6.88
C ILE A 18 6.35 -14.59 -7.64
N GLU A 19 7.10 -15.68 -7.61
CA GLU A 19 8.37 -15.83 -8.32
C GLU A 19 8.16 -16.59 -9.64
N ASP A 20 8.76 -16.10 -10.72
CA ASP A 20 8.77 -16.73 -12.04
C ASP A 20 10.03 -16.34 -12.83
N GLU A 21 10.76 -17.33 -13.35
CA GLU A 21 11.93 -17.18 -14.24
C GLU A 21 12.89 -16.00 -13.90
N GLY A 22 13.33 -15.88 -12.64
CA GLY A 22 14.24 -14.82 -12.18
C GLY A 22 13.58 -13.45 -12.02
N SER A 23 12.25 -13.40 -11.95
CA SER A 23 11.43 -12.23 -11.65
C SER A 23 10.58 -12.51 -10.41
N THR A 24 10.47 -11.51 -9.54
CA THR A 24 9.54 -11.53 -8.41
C THR A 24 8.49 -10.46 -8.60
N ARG A 25 7.21 -10.83 -8.41
CA ARG A 25 6.07 -9.93 -8.30
C ARG A 25 5.56 -9.94 -6.87
N ALA A 26 5.35 -8.76 -6.30
CA ALA A 26 4.70 -8.58 -5.01
C ALA A 26 3.35 -7.88 -5.20
N GLU A 27 2.32 -8.37 -4.55
CA GLU A 27 1.00 -7.72 -4.46
C GLU A 27 0.71 -7.33 -3.02
N ALA A 28 0.58 -6.04 -2.74
CA ALA A 28 0.30 -5.49 -1.42
C ALA A 28 -1.16 -5.03 -1.34
N ARG A 29 -1.95 -5.63 -0.44
CA ARG A 29 -3.38 -5.39 -0.26
C ARG A 29 -3.70 -4.90 1.13
N LEU A 30 -4.38 -3.76 1.25
CA LEU A 30 -4.91 -3.31 2.54
C LEU A 30 -6.20 -4.08 2.87
N TYR A 31 -6.26 -4.71 4.04
CA TYR A 31 -7.45 -5.44 4.48
C TYR A 31 -8.69 -4.56 4.65
N GLU A 32 -9.85 -5.20 4.51
CA GLU A 32 -11.19 -4.61 4.52
C GLU A 32 -11.41 -3.67 5.72
N ASP A 33 -10.99 -4.04 6.94
CA ASP A 33 -11.13 -3.18 8.13
C ASP A 33 -10.38 -1.83 8.01
N GLY A 34 -9.23 -1.82 7.32
CA GLY A 34 -8.48 -0.61 7.02
C GLY A 34 -9.15 0.19 5.90
N ALA A 35 -9.57 -0.49 4.83
CA ALA A 35 -10.25 0.13 3.70
C ALA A 35 -11.62 0.72 4.06
N MET A 36 -12.39 0.07 4.93
CA MET A 36 -13.67 0.57 5.45
C MET A 36 -13.46 1.88 6.21
N GLN A 37 -12.42 1.96 7.04
CA GLN A 37 -12.10 3.17 7.80
C GLN A 37 -11.70 4.36 6.91
N LEU A 38 -11.21 4.09 5.70
CA LEU A 38 -10.90 5.11 4.70
C LEU A 38 -12.12 5.61 3.92
N GLY A 39 -13.32 5.08 4.18
CA GLY A 39 -14.54 5.44 3.47
C GLY A 39 -14.61 4.85 2.05
N LYS A 40 -13.73 3.89 1.73
CA LYS A 40 -13.67 3.20 0.42
C LYS A 40 -14.73 2.11 0.26
N LEU A 41 -15.26 1.56 1.35
CA LEU A 41 -16.35 0.58 1.32
C LEU A 41 -17.74 1.23 1.32
N GLY A 42 -18.00 1.99 0.25
CA GLY A 42 -19.34 2.11 -0.31
C GLY A 42 -19.54 1.21 -1.54
N ALA A 43 -18.46 0.65 -2.12
CA ALA A 43 -18.52 -0.09 -3.39
C ALA A 43 -17.29 -0.98 -3.64
N GLY A 44 -17.01 -1.97 -2.78
CA GLY A 44 -16.09 -3.09 -3.09
C GLY A 44 -14.67 -2.73 -3.58
N GLU A 45 -14.18 -1.52 -3.32
CA GLU A 45 -12.89 -1.06 -3.85
C GLU A 45 -11.77 -1.42 -2.87
N GLU A 46 -11.05 -2.50 -3.18
CA GLU A 46 -9.84 -2.91 -2.45
C GLU A 46 -8.65 -2.04 -2.87
N ILE A 47 -7.85 -1.56 -1.90
CA ILE A 47 -6.61 -0.86 -2.21
C ILE A 47 -5.51 -1.92 -2.36
N CYS A 48 -5.12 -2.17 -3.61
CA CYS A 48 -4.07 -3.11 -3.98
C CYS A 48 -2.99 -2.41 -4.80
N ALA A 49 -1.74 -2.78 -4.55
CA ALA A 49 -0.58 -2.25 -5.25
C ALA A 49 0.34 -3.39 -5.70
N VAL A 50 1.11 -3.17 -6.75
CA VAL A 50 2.00 -4.19 -7.32
C VAL A 50 3.42 -3.66 -7.42
N GLY A 51 4.39 -4.48 -7.03
CA GLY A 51 5.81 -4.25 -7.21
C GLY A 51 6.44 -5.38 -7.99
N LEU A 52 7.42 -5.06 -8.84
CA LEU A 52 8.15 -6.04 -9.64
C LEU A 52 9.64 -5.89 -9.36
N ALA A 53 10.36 -7.01 -9.29
CA ALA A 53 11.81 -7.09 -9.29
C ALA A 53 12.25 -8.13 -10.32
N ARG A 54 13.38 -7.89 -10.97
CA ARG A 54 13.95 -8.82 -11.95
C ARG A 54 15.44 -8.94 -11.68
N CYS A 55 15.92 -10.17 -11.51
CA CYS A 55 17.34 -10.47 -11.43
C CYS A 55 18.02 -10.11 -12.75
N HIS A 56 19.20 -9.50 -12.68
CA HIS A 56 19.99 -9.28 -13.89
C HIS A 56 20.46 -10.64 -14.44
N PRO A 57 20.52 -10.86 -15.76
CA PRO A 57 20.88 -12.17 -16.34
C PRO A 57 22.27 -12.69 -15.97
N HIS A 58 23.14 -11.81 -15.46
CA HIS A 58 24.50 -12.12 -15.03
C HIS A 58 24.68 -12.16 -13.51
N ASP A 59 23.63 -11.87 -12.75
CA ASP A 59 23.68 -11.93 -11.30
C ASP A 59 23.39 -13.37 -10.83
N ALA A 60 23.92 -13.72 -9.66
CA ALA A 60 23.49 -14.95 -8.99
C ALA A 60 22.00 -14.83 -8.69
N ASP A 61 21.23 -15.86 -9.04
CA ASP A 61 19.80 -15.90 -8.73
C ASP A 61 19.64 -15.99 -7.21
N MET A 62 19.30 -14.85 -6.61
CA MET A 62 19.15 -14.66 -5.16
C MET A 62 17.69 -14.26 -4.90
N PRO A 63 16.77 -15.23 -4.78
CA PRO A 63 15.32 -14.99 -4.71
C PRO A 63 14.94 -13.96 -3.62
N THR A 64 15.60 -14.04 -2.47
CA THR A 64 15.31 -13.17 -1.32
C THR A 64 15.52 -11.67 -1.60
N ILE A 65 16.44 -11.30 -2.50
CA ILE A 65 16.65 -9.89 -2.87
C ILE A 65 15.53 -9.42 -3.79
N GLY A 66 15.09 -10.28 -4.73
CA GLY A 66 13.93 -10.02 -5.57
C GLY A 66 12.67 -9.77 -4.75
N ASP A 67 12.46 -10.57 -3.72
CA ASP A 67 11.34 -10.43 -2.77
C ASP A 67 11.34 -9.10 -2.05
N GLU A 68 12.47 -8.73 -1.42
CA GLU A 68 12.61 -7.48 -0.69
C GLU A 68 12.36 -6.27 -1.60
N VAL A 69 12.91 -6.28 -2.81
CA VAL A 69 12.74 -5.19 -3.78
C VAL A 69 11.32 -5.11 -4.31
N ALA A 70 10.72 -6.25 -4.68
CA ALA A 70 9.34 -6.30 -5.17
C ALA A 70 8.37 -5.84 -4.07
N ALA A 71 8.50 -6.35 -2.85
CA ALA A 71 7.66 -5.97 -1.72
C ALA A 71 7.80 -4.48 -1.39
N SER A 72 9.02 -3.95 -1.37
CA SER A 72 9.27 -2.51 -1.13
C SER A 72 8.58 -1.64 -2.16
N ARG A 73 8.63 -2.03 -3.45
CA ARG A 73 7.95 -1.32 -4.54
C ARG A 73 6.44 -1.37 -4.41
N ALA A 74 5.87 -2.54 -4.07
CA ALA A 74 4.44 -2.69 -3.85
C ALA A 74 3.96 -1.83 -2.66
N LEU A 75 4.72 -1.80 -1.56
CA LEU A 75 4.39 -1.00 -0.38
C LEU A 75 4.54 0.50 -0.63
N ALA A 76 5.53 0.92 -1.41
CA ALA A 76 5.70 2.32 -1.78
C ALA A 76 4.54 2.80 -2.66
N ASP A 77 4.11 2.00 -3.63
CA ASP A 77 2.92 2.30 -4.44
C ASP A 77 1.64 2.33 -3.57
N LEU A 78 1.46 1.35 -2.67
CA LEU A 78 0.35 1.35 -1.72
C LEU A 78 0.32 2.63 -0.87
N ALA A 79 1.48 3.08 -0.40
CA ALA A 79 1.59 4.31 0.38
C ALA A 79 1.17 5.56 -0.42
N HIS A 80 1.55 5.65 -1.70
CA HIS A 80 1.07 6.73 -2.58
C HIS A 80 -0.45 6.66 -2.79
N GLN A 81 -1.01 5.48 -3.04
CA GLN A 81 -2.46 5.32 -3.21
C GLN A 81 -3.24 5.71 -1.93
N LEU A 82 -2.67 5.47 -0.75
CA LEU A 82 -3.25 5.91 0.53
C LEU A 82 -3.23 7.44 0.66
N LEU A 83 -2.15 8.09 0.24
CA LEU A 83 -2.08 9.56 0.22
C LEU A 83 -3.08 10.18 -0.75
N ASP A 84 -3.24 9.61 -1.94
CA ASP A 84 -4.25 10.05 -2.90
C ASP A 84 -5.66 9.88 -2.35
N THR A 85 -5.90 8.79 -1.62
CA THR A 85 -7.18 8.57 -0.93
C THR A 85 -7.40 9.60 0.17
N ALA A 86 -6.37 9.95 0.93
CA ALA A 86 -6.44 11.00 1.95
C ALA A 86 -6.73 12.37 1.32
N ALA A 87 -6.06 12.71 0.21
CA ALA A 87 -6.31 13.95 -0.53
C ALA A 87 -7.78 14.03 -0.97
N ARG A 88 -8.31 13.01 -1.67
CA ARG A 88 -9.73 12.95 -2.07
C ARG A 88 -10.70 13.07 -0.89
N ASN A 89 -10.37 12.44 0.24
CA ASN A 89 -11.18 12.53 1.45
C ASN A 89 -11.17 13.93 2.07
N ILE A 90 -10.07 14.67 1.96
CA ILE A 90 -10.00 16.08 2.39
C ILE A 90 -10.84 16.93 1.43
N GLU A 91 -10.61 16.81 0.13
CA GLU A 91 -11.30 17.57 -0.91
C GLU A 91 -12.82 17.42 -0.82
N SER A 92 -13.31 16.18 -0.63
CA SER A 92 -14.75 15.92 -0.50
C SER A 92 -15.38 16.54 0.74
N ARG A 93 -14.59 16.84 1.79
CA ARG A 93 -15.07 17.44 3.04
C ARG A 93 -14.91 18.95 3.08
N THR A 94 -13.85 19.48 2.47
CA THR A 94 -13.52 20.91 2.51
C THR A 94 -14.02 21.65 1.28
N GLY A 95 -14.19 20.97 0.14
CA GLY A 95 -14.46 21.58 -1.17
C GLY A 95 -13.24 22.27 -1.80
N GLU A 96 -12.06 22.15 -1.19
CA GLU A 96 -10.80 22.72 -1.66
C GLU A 96 -9.86 21.64 -2.14
N HIS A 97 -9.08 21.93 -3.19
CA HIS A 97 -8.05 21.01 -3.69
C HIS A 97 -6.98 20.70 -2.64
N ALA A 98 -6.64 19.43 -2.47
CA ALA A 98 -5.68 18.97 -1.48
C ALA A 98 -4.55 18.17 -2.13
N THR A 99 -3.34 18.32 -1.61
CA THR A 99 -2.19 17.51 -2.03
C THR A 99 -1.47 17.00 -0.79
N VAL A 100 -1.27 15.69 -0.72
CA VAL A 100 -0.54 15.03 0.37
C VAL A 100 0.62 14.26 -0.24
N ARG A 101 1.81 14.33 0.35
CA ARG A 101 3.04 13.72 -0.18
C ARG A 101 3.77 12.92 0.90
N LEU A 102 4.52 11.90 0.45
CA LEU A 102 5.45 11.10 1.24
C LEU A 102 6.75 11.85 1.48
#